data_AF-A0A7S4BVZ7-F1
#
_entry.id   AF-A0A7S4BVZ7-F1
#
_cell.length_a   1.000
_cell.length_b   1.000
_cell.length_c   1.000
_cell.angle_alpha   90.00
_cell.angle_beta   90.00
_cell.angle_gamma   90.00
#
_symmetry.space_group_name_H-M   'P 1'
#
loop_
_entity.id
_entity.type
_entity.pdbx_description
1 polymer ?
#
loop_
_entity_poly.entity_id
_entity_poly.type
_entity_poly.pdbx_seq_one_letter_code
_entity_poly.pdbx_strand_id
1 'polypeptide(L)'
;AIAWQRRRALPLRIPDSDSAALDASSMRTLFWFRKSLRLHDNPALIASLEDCTALYPVFCLDPWFVQSGKVGANRMQFLLESLEDLDRSLRALNSRLIVLRGSPLEQLELAFERWQINQIAYEIDTEPYAKERDAAVCKMAQKTKVKVLRRFGHTLCNVDALLRRADGKPVTSYSAFLTNFNKEVNANPIVVLDPPAKLPPPKLEDAEDEHVVPSAKSLGLDLSDSLVVVKGGETHALKRMEVGNARAKLSRKATTGWVAS
;
A
#
# COMPACT_ATOMS: atom_id res chain seq x y z
N ALA A 1 17.36 10.02 -20.11
CA ALA A 1 16.76 10.61 -18.88
C ALA A 1 15.31 10.95 -19.17
N ILE A 2 14.37 10.47 -18.36
CA ILE A 2 12.95 10.69 -18.62
C ILE A 2 12.60 12.16 -18.36
N ALA A 3 11.65 12.74 -19.11
CA ALA A 3 11.30 14.15 -19.05
C ALA A 3 10.94 14.67 -17.64
N TRP A 4 10.38 13.85 -16.72
CA TRP A 4 10.17 14.26 -15.31
C TRP A 4 11.39 14.21 -14.42
N GLN A 5 12.43 13.44 -14.75
CA GLN A 5 13.66 13.44 -13.92
C GLN A 5 14.37 14.80 -13.99
N ARG A 6 14.08 15.61 -15.02
CA ARG A 6 14.57 16.98 -15.15
C ARG A 6 13.74 18.00 -14.35
N ARG A 7 12.57 17.63 -13.84
CA ARG A 7 11.88 18.42 -12.80
C ARG A 7 12.54 18.11 -11.46
N ARG A 8 13.70 18.75 -11.24
CA ARG A 8 14.31 18.84 -9.91
C ARG A 8 13.28 19.39 -8.94
N ALA A 9 13.02 18.62 -7.89
CA ALA A 9 12.40 18.99 -6.63
C ALA A 9 11.05 19.71 -6.70
N LEU A 10 10.15 19.28 -5.82
CA LEU A 10 9.01 20.09 -5.38
C LEU A 10 9.56 21.49 -5.07
N PRO A 11 8.99 22.58 -5.64
CA PRO A 11 9.43 23.92 -5.26
C PRO A 11 9.26 24.05 -3.75
N LEU A 12 10.37 24.28 -3.05
CA LEU A 12 10.38 24.58 -1.62
C LEU A 12 9.66 25.92 -1.43
N ARG A 13 8.35 25.88 -1.22
CA ARG A 13 7.66 26.99 -0.57
C ARG A 13 7.70 26.70 0.91
N ILE A 14 8.69 27.30 1.57
CA ILE A 14 8.73 27.37 3.04
C ILE A 14 7.52 28.22 3.44
N PRO A 15 6.59 27.73 4.27
CA PRO A 15 5.52 28.56 4.79
C PRO A 15 6.12 29.72 5.58
N ASP A 16 5.60 30.94 5.38
CA ASP A 16 5.98 32.09 6.18
C ASP A 16 5.77 31.76 7.67
N SER A 17 6.74 32.08 8.51
CA SER A 17 6.89 31.59 9.89
C SER A 17 5.83 32.05 10.89
N ASP A 18 4.74 32.68 10.44
CA ASP A 18 3.84 33.45 11.30
C ASP A 18 2.35 33.04 11.25
N SER A 19 1.99 31.86 10.74
CA SER A 19 0.60 31.39 10.89
C SER A 19 0.46 29.94 11.35
N ALA A 20 -0.16 29.82 12.53
CA ALA A 20 -0.60 28.62 13.24
C ALA A 20 0.51 27.88 14.01
N ALA A 21 0.60 28.20 15.30
CA ALA A 21 0.93 27.20 16.31
C ALA A 21 0.03 25.97 16.05
N LEU A 22 0.59 24.95 15.42
CA LEU A 22 -0.06 23.68 15.22
C LEU A 22 -0.37 23.11 16.60
N ASP A 23 -1.66 22.87 16.85
CA ASP A 23 -2.10 22.16 18.03
C ASP A 23 -1.29 20.86 18.15
N ALA A 24 -0.53 20.74 19.25
CA ALA A 24 0.27 19.58 19.60
C ALA A 24 -0.57 18.28 19.70
N SER A 25 -1.89 18.40 19.67
CA SER A 25 -2.87 17.30 19.60
C SER A 25 -3.17 16.77 18.19
N SER A 26 -2.73 17.42 17.11
CA SER A 26 -3.15 17.02 15.75
C SER A 26 -2.20 16.01 15.10
N MET A 27 -2.51 14.71 15.19
CA MET A 27 -1.69 13.68 14.55
C MET A 27 -1.88 13.67 13.03
N ARG A 28 -0.81 13.98 12.29
CA ARG A 28 -0.75 13.91 10.82
C ARG A 28 -0.05 12.63 10.39
N THR A 29 -0.78 11.77 9.70
CA THR A 29 -0.31 10.43 9.34
C THR A 29 -0.13 10.30 7.83
N LEU A 30 1.08 9.95 7.40
CA LEU A 30 1.34 9.52 6.02
C LEU A 30 1.14 8.01 5.93
N PHE A 31 0.17 7.56 5.15
CA PHE A 31 -0.03 6.15 4.89
C PHE A 31 0.61 5.77 3.56
N TRP A 32 1.67 4.95 3.60
CA TRP A 32 2.47 4.62 2.43
C TRP A 32 2.03 3.30 1.79
N PHE A 33 1.28 3.44 0.69
CA PHE A 33 0.87 2.37 -0.21
C PHE A 33 2.03 1.84 -1.04
N ARG A 34 2.12 0.51 -1.14
CA ARG A 34 3.14 -0.22 -1.92
C ARG A 34 2.52 -1.41 -2.66
N LYS A 35 2.42 -2.57 -2.01
CA LYS A 35 1.76 -3.78 -2.55
C LYS A 35 0.26 -3.77 -2.34
N SER A 36 -0.17 -3.48 -1.10
CA SER A 36 -1.57 -3.52 -0.69
C SER A 36 -2.34 -2.28 -1.16
N LEU A 37 -2.59 -2.20 -2.47
CA LEU A 37 -3.38 -1.15 -3.12
C LEU A 37 -4.89 -1.38 -2.90
N ARG A 38 -5.30 -1.40 -1.62
CA ARG A 38 -6.69 -1.67 -1.20
C ARG A 38 -7.04 -0.96 0.12
N LEU A 39 -8.33 -0.72 0.32
CA LEU A 39 -8.89 -0.21 1.58
C LEU A 39 -9.44 -1.32 2.47
N HIS A 40 -10.02 -2.40 1.90
CA HIS A 40 -10.44 -3.58 2.65
C HIS A 40 -9.25 -4.29 3.29
N ASP A 41 -9.49 -4.87 4.46
CA ASP A 41 -8.55 -5.76 5.14
C ASP A 41 -7.13 -5.19 5.16
N ASN A 42 -7.01 -3.92 5.57
CA ASN A 42 -5.73 -3.22 5.61
C ASN A 42 -5.40 -2.84 7.06
N PRO A 43 -4.82 -3.76 7.86
CA PRO A 43 -4.59 -3.54 9.29
C PRO A 43 -3.69 -2.35 9.58
N ALA A 44 -2.71 -2.07 8.71
CA ALA A 44 -1.85 -0.90 8.86
C ALA A 44 -2.66 0.39 8.66
N LEU A 45 -3.55 0.43 7.67
CA LEU A 45 -4.40 1.59 7.40
C LEU A 45 -5.36 1.83 8.57
N ILE A 46 -6.09 0.80 9.00
CA ILE A 46 -7.04 0.90 10.11
C ILE A 46 -6.34 1.37 11.40
N ALA A 47 -5.20 0.77 11.75
CA ALA A 47 -4.44 1.17 12.93
C ALA A 47 -3.86 2.59 12.81
N SER A 48 -3.64 3.09 11.60
CA SER A 48 -3.12 4.44 11.38
C SER A 48 -4.16 5.56 11.57
N LEU A 49 -5.45 5.20 11.68
CA LEU A 49 -6.56 6.13 11.90
C LEU A 49 -6.77 6.47 13.38
N GLU A 50 -6.18 5.70 14.30
CA GLU A 50 -6.21 6.00 15.73
C GLU A 50 -5.57 7.36 16.00
N ASP A 51 -6.32 8.27 16.62
CA ASP A 51 -5.96 9.68 16.89
C ASP A 51 -5.57 10.51 15.66
N CYS A 52 -5.81 10.01 14.44
CA CYS A 52 -5.43 10.66 13.20
C CYS A 52 -6.39 11.82 12.86
N THR A 53 -5.82 13.02 12.71
CA THR A 53 -6.59 14.23 12.35
C THR A 53 -6.44 14.62 10.88
N ALA A 54 -5.41 14.12 10.20
CA ALA A 54 -5.21 14.26 8.76
C ALA A 54 -4.41 13.06 8.24
N LEU A 55 -4.98 12.33 7.28
CA LEU A 55 -4.34 11.17 6.65
C LEU A 55 -3.88 11.56 5.24
N TYR A 56 -2.65 11.22 4.89
CA TYR A 56 -2.04 11.44 3.59
C TYR A 56 -1.76 10.08 2.91
N PRO A 57 -2.68 9.58 2.07
CA PRO A 57 -2.49 8.37 1.26
C PRO A 57 -1.41 8.59 0.20
N VAL A 58 -0.25 7.95 0.34
CA VAL A 58 0.91 8.19 -0.54
C VAL A 58 1.32 6.92 -1.27
N PHE A 59 1.58 7.03 -2.57
CA PHE A 59 2.29 6.01 -3.36
C PHE A 59 3.53 6.63 -4.00
N CYS A 60 4.69 6.01 -3.80
CA CYS A 60 5.94 6.45 -4.43
C CYS A 60 6.19 5.65 -5.72
N LEU A 61 6.06 6.31 -6.87
CA LEU A 61 6.44 5.75 -8.16
C LEU A 61 7.97 5.85 -8.34
N ASP A 62 8.65 4.78 -7.95
CA ASP A 62 10.12 4.69 -7.95
C ASP A 62 10.68 4.51 -9.38
N PRO A 63 11.54 5.44 -9.86
CA PRO A 63 12.24 5.29 -11.13
C PRO A 63 13.06 4.00 -11.24
N TRP A 64 13.59 3.45 -10.14
CA TRP A 64 14.32 2.18 -10.16
C TRP A 64 13.47 1.04 -10.72
N PHE A 65 12.17 1.05 -10.41
CA PHE A 65 11.21 0.07 -10.91
C PHE A 65 10.83 0.34 -12.38
N VAL A 66 10.59 1.61 -12.72
CA VAL A 66 10.12 2.01 -14.06
C VAL A 66 11.23 1.92 -15.12
N GLN A 67 12.49 2.20 -14.75
CA GLN A 67 13.60 2.32 -15.71
C GLN A 67 14.39 1.03 -15.92
N SER A 68 14.34 0.11 -14.98
CA SER A 68 15.20 -1.09 -15.04
C SER A 68 14.73 -2.12 -16.06
N GLY A 69 13.66 -1.87 -16.83
CA GLY A 69 13.06 -2.85 -17.74
C GLY A 69 12.53 -4.10 -17.04
N LYS A 70 12.55 -4.13 -15.70
CA LYS A 70 12.11 -5.27 -14.86
C LYS A 70 10.59 -5.45 -14.85
N VAL A 71 9.86 -4.57 -15.53
CA VAL A 71 8.40 -4.46 -15.44
C VAL A 71 7.87 -4.36 -16.86
N GLY A 72 7.28 -5.45 -17.35
CA GLY A 72 6.63 -5.46 -18.66
C GLY A 72 5.36 -4.59 -18.68
N ALA A 73 4.94 -4.22 -19.89
CA ALA A 73 3.76 -3.39 -20.15
C ALA A 73 2.52 -3.85 -19.38
N ASN A 74 2.23 -5.16 -19.37
CA ASN A 74 1.07 -5.73 -18.66
C ASN A 74 1.05 -5.39 -17.17
N ARG A 75 2.19 -5.53 -16.50
CA ARG A 75 2.29 -5.29 -15.05
C ARG A 75 2.15 -3.81 -14.75
N MET A 76 2.66 -2.96 -15.63
CA MET A 76 2.54 -1.51 -15.48
C MET A 76 1.13 -1.01 -15.74
N GLN A 77 0.46 -1.52 -16.77
CA GLN A 77 -0.97 -1.26 -16.99
C GLN A 77 -1.79 -1.65 -15.76
N PHE A 78 -1.61 -2.88 -15.25
CA PHE A 78 -2.32 -3.36 -14.07
C PHE A 78 -2.06 -2.46 -12.84
N LEU A 79 -0.82 -1.99 -12.66
CA LEU A 79 -0.46 -1.08 -11.58
C LEU A 79 -1.20 0.26 -11.73
N LEU A 80 -1.14 0.90 -12.90
CA LEU A 80 -1.81 2.18 -13.14
C LEU A 80 -3.32 2.08 -12.94
N GLU A 81 -3.95 1.04 -13.49
CA GLU A 81 -5.38 0.77 -13.26
C GLU A 81 -5.70 0.57 -11.78
N SER A 82 -4.81 -0.08 -11.02
CA SER A 82 -4.97 -0.27 -9.58
C SER A 82 -4.82 1.03 -8.78
N LEU A 83 -3.90 1.90 -9.18
CA LEU A 83 -3.72 3.22 -8.55
C LEU A 83 -4.90 4.15 -8.86
N GLU A 84 -5.42 4.13 -10.08
CA GLU A 84 -6.63 4.87 -10.46
C GLU A 84 -7.85 4.39 -9.68
N ASP A 85 -8.00 3.08 -9.49
CA ASP A 85 -9.08 2.51 -8.69
C ASP A 85 -8.95 2.90 -7.21
N LEU A 86 -7.74 2.84 -6.66
CA LEU A 86 -7.46 3.26 -5.30
C LEU A 86 -7.75 4.75 -5.09
N ASP A 87 -7.35 5.64 -6.02
CA ASP A 87 -7.67 7.07 -5.95
C ASP A 87 -9.19 7.31 -5.96
N ARG A 88 -9.94 6.63 -6.83
CA ARG A 88 -11.42 6.71 -6.82
C ARG A 88 -12.01 6.30 -5.48
N SER A 89 -11.57 5.19 -4.91
CA SER A 89 -12.05 4.70 -3.61
C SER A 89 -11.71 5.67 -2.47
N LEU A 90 -10.52 6.28 -2.50
CA LEU A 90 -10.12 7.31 -1.53
C LEU A 90 -10.95 8.59 -1.68
N ARG A 91 -11.24 9.03 -2.92
CA ARG A 91 -12.09 10.20 -3.20
C ARG A 91 -13.52 10.02 -2.73
N ALA A 92 -14.06 8.81 -2.82
CA ALA A 92 -15.37 8.49 -2.25
C ALA A 92 -15.43 8.68 -0.71
N LEU A 93 -14.26 8.71 -0.04
CA LEU A 93 -14.11 8.93 1.39
C LEU A 93 -13.59 10.35 1.73
N ASN A 94 -13.75 11.32 0.82
CA ASN A 94 -13.24 12.69 0.93
C ASN A 94 -11.72 12.78 1.13
N SER A 95 -10.98 11.82 0.56
CA SER A 95 -9.52 11.81 0.51
C SER A 95 -9.05 11.76 -0.95
N ARG A 96 -7.77 11.45 -1.20
CA ARG A 96 -7.19 11.25 -2.53
C ARG A 96 -5.84 10.56 -2.43
N LEU A 97 -5.44 9.85 -3.47
CA LEU A 97 -4.11 9.28 -3.59
C LEU A 97 -3.11 10.35 -4.01
N ILE A 98 -1.99 10.41 -3.30
CA ILE A 98 -0.88 11.32 -3.58
C ILE A 98 0.25 10.50 -4.19
N VAL A 99 0.47 10.67 -5.50
CA VAL A 99 1.53 9.95 -6.22
C VAL A 99 2.79 10.80 -6.27
N LEU A 100 3.80 10.38 -5.50
CA LEU A 100 5.13 10.98 -5.50
C LEU A 100 6.03 10.29 -6.52
N ARG A 101 6.84 11.04 -7.25
CA ARG A 101 7.72 10.50 -8.31
C ARG A 101 9.17 10.63 -7.89
N GLY A 102 9.85 9.51 -7.70
CA GLY A 102 11.23 9.50 -7.23
C GLY A 102 11.51 8.37 -6.26
N SER A 103 12.73 8.36 -5.72
CA SER A 103 13.13 7.42 -4.66
C SER A 103 12.19 7.56 -3.46
N PRO A 104 11.63 6.47 -2.91
CA PRO A 104 10.78 6.55 -1.74
C PRO A 104 11.44 7.25 -0.56
N LEU A 105 12.75 7.04 -0.35
CA LEU A 105 13.45 7.66 0.77
C LEU A 105 13.45 9.20 0.67
N GLU A 106 13.81 9.74 -0.50
CA GLU A 106 13.88 11.17 -0.76
C GLU A 106 12.48 11.82 -0.73
N GLN A 107 11.52 11.18 -1.40
CA GLN A 107 10.16 11.71 -1.50
C GLN A 107 9.42 11.71 -0.16
N LEU A 108 9.63 10.67 0.67
CA LEU A 108 9.05 10.62 2.00
C LEU A 108 9.69 11.63 2.95
N GLU A 109 11.01 11.84 2.90
CA GLU A 109 11.69 12.84 3.73
C GLU A 109 11.16 14.26 3.41
N LEU A 110 11.04 14.60 2.11
CA LEU A 110 10.45 15.87 1.68
C LEU A 110 8.98 16.00 2.12
N ALA A 111 8.20 14.92 2.01
CA ALA A 111 6.80 14.91 2.44
C ALA A 111 6.65 15.11 3.95
N PHE A 112 7.55 14.54 4.76
CA PHE A 112 7.52 14.70 6.21
C PHE A 112 7.67 16.17 6.60
N GLU A 113 8.62 16.87 6.00
CA GLU A 113 8.85 18.29 6.24
C GLU A 113 7.70 19.14 5.69
N ARG A 114 7.32 18.96 4.42
CA ARG A 114 6.31 19.79 3.75
C ARG A 114 4.94 19.71 4.43
N TRP A 115 4.50 18.52 4.82
CA TRP A 115 3.16 18.32 5.39
C TRP A 115 3.16 18.18 6.91
N GLN A 116 4.31 18.39 7.56
CA GLN A 116 4.49 18.32 9.01
C GLN A 116 4.01 16.96 9.57
N ILE A 117 4.40 15.86 8.91
CA ILE A 117 3.98 14.51 9.27
C ILE A 117 4.55 14.10 10.63
N ASN A 118 3.72 13.53 11.50
CA ASN A 118 4.14 13.03 12.81
C ASN A 118 4.21 11.50 12.87
N GLN A 119 3.54 10.81 11.95
CA GLN A 119 3.52 9.37 11.85
C GLN A 119 3.57 8.91 10.39
N ILE A 120 4.40 7.91 10.10
CA ILE A 120 4.32 7.12 8.87
C ILE A 120 3.76 5.73 9.19
N ALA A 121 2.78 5.28 8.42
CA ALA A 121 2.18 3.97 8.55
C ALA A 121 2.28 3.19 7.23
N TYR A 122 2.61 1.89 7.31
CA TYR A 122 2.68 1.02 6.14
C TYR A 122 2.59 -0.46 6.51
N GLU A 123 2.25 -1.29 5.53
CA GLU A 123 2.23 -2.74 5.71
C GLU A 123 3.66 -3.32 5.85
N ILE A 124 3.90 -4.40 6.57
CA ILE A 124 5.20 -5.07 6.56
C ILE A 124 5.39 -5.76 5.20
N ASP A 125 6.56 -5.65 4.59
CA ASP A 125 6.91 -6.43 3.40
C ASP A 125 8.04 -7.42 3.73
N THR A 126 7.88 -8.66 3.28
CA THR A 126 8.81 -9.77 3.60
C THR A 126 9.96 -9.90 2.60
N GLU A 127 9.90 -9.21 1.45
CA GLU A 127 10.92 -9.28 0.41
C GLU A 127 12.24 -8.60 0.81
N PRO A 128 13.42 -9.13 0.39
CA PRO A 128 14.72 -8.58 0.77
C PRO A 128 14.89 -7.09 0.46
N TYR A 129 14.61 -6.68 -0.78
CA TYR A 129 14.69 -5.27 -1.20
C TYR A 129 13.78 -4.37 -0.35
N ALA A 130 12.57 -4.83 -0.05
CA ALA A 130 11.62 -4.07 0.74
C ALA A 130 12.09 -3.92 2.19
N LYS A 131 12.70 -4.95 2.79
CA LYS A 131 13.30 -4.88 4.13
C LYS A 131 14.45 -3.87 4.20
N GLU A 132 15.34 -3.87 3.21
CA GLU A 132 16.44 -2.90 3.13
C GLU A 132 15.94 -1.47 3.01
N ARG A 133 14.98 -1.22 2.11
CA ARG A 133 14.33 0.08 1.93
C ARG A 133 13.60 0.53 3.19
N ASP A 134 12.79 -0.35 3.80
CA ASP A 134 12.01 -0.04 4.99
C ASP A 134 12.93 0.24 6.20
N ALA A 135 14.10 -0.41 6.27
CA ALA A 135 15.12 -0.09 7.28
C ALA A 135 15.72 1.31 7.09
N ALA A 136 15.98 1.72 5.84
CA ALA A 136 16.42 3.09 5.55
C ALA A 136 15.36 4.13 5.91
N VAL A 137 14.08 3.87 5.57
CA VAL A 137 12.96 4.74 5.94
C VAL A 137 12.79 4.82 7.46
N CYS A 138 12.93 3.70 8.19
CA CYS A 138 12.89 3.72 9.67
C CYS A 138 13.98 4.63 10.26
N LYS A 139 15.22 4.56 9.75
CA LYS A 139 16.32 5.42 10.22
C LYS A 139 16.04 6.90 9.93
N MET A 140 15.51 7.20 8.75
CA MET A 140 15.13 8.56 8.37
C MET A 140 13.97 9.10 9.23
N ALA A 141 12.95 8.28 9.50
CA ALA A 141 11.84 8.62 10.39
C ALA A 141 12.31 8.90 11.82
N GLN A 142 13.26 8.13 12.34
CA GLN A 142 13.89 8.38 13.65
C GLN A 142 14.61 9.74 13.69
N LYS A 143 15.40 10.06 12.66
CA LYS A 143 16.12 11.35 12.54
C LYS A 143 15.15 12.54 12.50
N THR A 144 14.01 12.38 11.83
CA THR A 144 12.96 13.40 11.67
C THR A 144 11.91 13.39 12.78
N LYS A 145 12.07 12.51 13.80
CA LYS A 145 11.12 12.34 14.93
C LYS A 145 9.70 11.93 14.50
N VAL A 146 9.58 11.26 13.35
CA VAL A 146 8.32 10.69 12.85
C VAL A 146 8.13 9.29 13.41
N LYS A 147 6.97 9.02 14.02
CA LYS A 147 6.61 7.70 14.53
C LYS A 147 6.41 6.72 13.37
N VAL A 148 6.81 5.45 13.56
CA VAL A 148 6.66 4.42 12.53
C VAL A 148 5.66 3.37 13.00
N LEU A 149 4.52 3.26 12.31
CA LEU A 149 3.50 2.24 12.53
C LEU A 149 3.57 1.18 11.42
N ARG A 150 3.66 -0.09 11.82
CA ARG A 150 3.75 -1.21 10.88
C ARG A 150 2.84 -2.36 11.32
N ARG A 151 2.14 -2.95 10.36
CA ARG A 151 1.32 -4.16 10.53
C ARG A 151 1.52 -5.09 9.34
N PHE A 152 1.48 -6.40 9.53
CA PHE A 152 1.45 -7.33 8.40
C PHE A 152 0.04 -7.34 7.77
N GLY A 153 -0.06 -7.71 6.51
CA GLY A 153 -1.35 -7.70 5.80
C GLY A 153 -1.35 -8.37 4.41
N HIS A 154 -0.18 -8.72 3.84
CA HIS A 154 -0.09 -9.48 2.58
C HIS A 154 0.09 -10.99 2.77
N THR A 155 0.26 -11.47 4.01
CA THR A 155 0.35 -12.88 4.35
C THR A 155 -0.77 -13.26 5.32
N LEU A 156 -1.26 -14.50 5.22
CA LEU A 156 -2.35 -15.01 6.07
C LEU A 156 -2.03 -14.98 7.57
N CYS A 157 -0.75 -15.03 7.94
CA CYS A 157 -0.30 -14.86 9.32
C CYS A 157 1.06 -14.18 9.34
N ASN A 158 1.51 -13.79 10.54
CA ASN A 158 2.81 -13.17 10.73
C ASN A 158 3.95 -14.17 10.49
N VAL A 159 4.77 -13.92 9.47
CA VAL A 159 5.90 -14.80 9.10
C VAL A 159 6.92 -14.92 10.23
N ASP A 160 7.14 -13.87 11.03
CA ASP A 160 8.04 -13.94 12.19
C ASP A 160 7.47 -14.85 13.29
N ALA A 161 6.14 -14.94 13.41
CA ALA A 161 5.50 -15.89 14.33
C ALA A 161 5.71 -17.33 13.88
N LEU A 162 5.59 -17.60 12.56
CA LEU A 162 5.90 -18.91 12.01
C LEU A 162 7.37 -19.30 12.21
N LEU A 163 8.30 -18.36 12.03
CA LEU A 163 9.72 -18.60 12.28
C LEU A 163 9.99 -18.90 13.76
N ARG A 164 9.37 -18.17 14.69
CA ARG A 164 9.49 -18.45 16.13
C ARG A 164 8.99 -19.86 16.50
N ARG A 165 7.94 -20.35 15.86
CA ARG A 165 7.45 -21.73 16.05
C ARG A 165 8.37 -22.80 15.46
N ALA A 166 9.33 -22.41 14.65
CA ALA A 166 10.31 -23.28 14.03
C ALA A 166 11.73 -22.98 14.54
N ASP A 167 11.85 -22.56 15.80
CA ASP A 167 13.13 -22.26 16.47
C ASP A 167 14.01 -21.25 15.70
N GLY A 168 13.36 -20.28 15.05
CA GLY A 168 14.00 -19.24 14.25
C GLY A 168 14.50 -19.70 12.88
N LYS A 169 14.28 -20.97 12.50
CA LYS A 169 14.75 -21.52 11.21
C LYS A 169 13.58 -21.71 10.24
N PRO A 170 13.72 -21.31 8.96
CA PRO A 170 12.70 -21.59 7.96
C PRO A 170 12.51 -23.10 7.81
N VAL A 171 11.25 -23.56 7.84
CA VAL A 171 10.89 -24.93 7.51
C VAL A 171 11.02 -25.16 6.01
N THR A 172 11.58 -26.30 5.61
CA THR A 172 11.86 -26.63 4.19
C THR A 172 10.88 -27.64 3.59
N SER A 173 10.01 -28.25 4.40
CA SER A 173 8.93 -29.12 3.93
C SER A 173 7.56 -28.44 4.07
N TYR A 174 6.70 -28.65 3.08
CA TYR A 174 5.35 -28.08 3.08
C TYR A 174 4.47 -28.64 4.22
N SER A 175 4.66 -29.91 4.59
CA SER A 175 3.93 -30.54 5.70
C SER A 175 4.28 -29.93 7.06
N ALA A 176 5.58 -29.65 7.30
CA ALA A 176 6.01 -28.96 8.51
C ALA A 176 5.50 -27.51 8.54
N PHE A 177 5.54 -26.82 7.39
CA PHE A 177 4.92 -25.51 7.23
C PHE A 177 3.44 -25.53 7.60
N LEU A 178 2.66 -26.46 7.03
CA LEU A 178 1.22 -26.57 7.30
C LEU A 178 0.92 -26.84 8.77
N THR A 179 1.73 -27.68 9.41
CA THR A 179 1.61 -27.98 10.85
C THR A 179 1.79 -26.71 11.70
N ASN A 180 2.85 -25.94 11.43
CA ASN A 180 3.13 -24.71 12.17
C ASN A 180 2.13 -23.60 11.83
N PHE A 181 1.70 -23.51 10.57
CA PHE A 181 0.67 -22.60 10.11
C PHE A 181 -0.66 -22.85 10.82
N ASN A 182 -1.14 -24.10 10.86
CA ASN A 182 -2.39 -24.45 11.54
C ASN A 182 -2.31 -24.14 13.04
N LYS A 183 -1.18 -24.43 13.70
CA LYS A 183 -0.97 -24.05 15.11
C LYS A 183 -1.04 -22.54 15.32
N GLU A 184 -0.46 -21.75 14.40
CA GLU A 184 -0.49 -20.29 14.48
C GLU A 184 -1.89 -19.74 14.27
N VAL A 185 -2.59 -20.16 13.22
CA VAL A 185 -3.94 -19.69 12.89
C VAL A 185 -4.98 -20.15 13.90
N ASN A 186 -4.82 -21.34 14.51
CA ASN A 186 -5.70 -21.78 15.60
C ASN A 186 -5.49 -20.95 16.87
N ALA A 187 -4.27 -20.53 17.17
CA ALA A 187 -3.97 -19.68 18.32
C ALA A 187 -4.34 -18.21 18.07
N ASN A 188 -4.14 -17.74 16.83
CA ASN A 188 -4.39 -16.38 16.37
C ASN A 188 -5.26 -16.44 15.11
N PRO A 189 -6.59 -16.56 15.27
CA PRO A 189 -7.51 -16.64 14.14
C PRO A 189 -7.37 -15.44 13.19
N ILE A 190 -7.48 -15.72 11.88
CA ILE A 190 -7.45 -14.70 10.85
C ILE A 190 -8.74 -13.87 10.94
N VAL A 191 -8.58 -12.57 11.10
CA VAL A 191 -9.69 -11.61 11.12
C VAL A 191 -9.58 -10.74 9.88
N VAL A 192 -10.66 -10.69 9.10
CA VAL A 192 -10.78 -9.79 7.94
C VAL A 192 -11.36 -8.47 8.44
N LEU A 193 -10.68 -7.36 8.14
CA LEU A 193 -11.15 -6.04 8.54
C LEU A 193 -11.99 -5.38 7.45
N ASP A 194 -13.09 -4.74 7.86
CA ASP A 194 -13.87 -3.87 6.98
C ASP A 194 -13.05 -2.64 6.57
N PRO A 195 -13.31 -2.06 5.38
CA PRO A 195 -12.67 -0.82 4.96
C PRO A 195 -13.13 0.33 5.87
N PRO A 196 -12.31 1.39 6.02
CA PRO A 196 -12.71 2.54 6.81
C PRO A 196 -13.93 3.24 6.19
N ALA A 197 -14.92 3.55 7.02
CA ALA A 197 -16.14 4.26 6.58
C ALA A 197 -15.90 5.74 6.26
N LYS A 198 -14.85 6.34 6.83
CA LYS A 198 -14.42 7.72 6.64
C LYS A 198 -12.91 7.82 6.78
N LEU A 199 -12.31 8.79 6.10
CA LEU A 199 -10.90 9.13 6.25
C LEU A 199 -10.77 10.60 6.66
N PRO A 200 -9.86 10.94 7.59
CA PRO A 200 -9.49 12.32 7.84
C PRO A 200 -8.90 12.92 6.56
N PRO A 201 -9.45 14.02 6.03
CA PRO A 201 -8.99 14.58 4.77
C PRO A 201 -7.53 15.05 4.89
N PRO A 202 -6.70 14.87 3.85
CA PRO A 202 -5.34 15.40 3.85
C PRO A 202 -5.39 16.93 3.83
N LYS A 203 -4.56 17.58 4.66
CA LYS A 203 -4.40 19.04 4.63
C LYS A 203 -3.28 19.37 3.64
N LEU A 204 -3.64 19.43 2.35
CA LEU A 204 -2.74 19.79 1.25
C LEU A 204 -2.93 21.27 0.91
N GLU A 205 -1.83 22.00 0.82
CA GLU A 205 -1.79 23.37 0.27
C GLU A 205 -1.45 23.35 -1.23
N ASP A 206 -1.15 22.16 -1.76
CA ASP A 206 -0.59 21.94 -3.08
C ASP A 206 -1.69 21.88 -4.14
N ALA A 207 -1.37 22.28 -5.37
CA ALA A 207 -2.31 22.18 -6.49
C ALA A 207 -2.72 20.71 -6.71
N GLU A 208 -4.02 20.48 -6.92
CA GLU A 208 -4.58 19.14 -7.06
C GLU A 208 -3.88 18.29 -8.13
N ASP A 209 -3.39 18.93 -9.20
CA ASP A 209 -2.80 18.28 -10.37
C ASP A 209 -1.35 17.81 -10.20
N GLU A 210 -0.65 18.24 -9.14
CA GLU A 210 0.79 17.94 -8.96
C GLU A 210 1.04 16.46 -8.59
N HIS A 211 0.04 15.81 -7.98
CA HIS A 211 0.18 14.49 -7.35
C HIS A 211 -0.77 13.42 -7.88
N VAL A 212 -1.29 13.60 -9.09
CA VAL A 212 -2.22 12.66 -9.73
C VAL A 212 -1.53 11.40 -10.24
N VAL A 213 -2.31 10.33 -10.37
CA VAL A 213 -1.87 9.09 -11.01
C VAL A 213 -1.42 9.39 -12.45
N PRO A 214 -0.17 9.09 -12.83
CA PRO A 214 0.33 9.41 -14.16
C PRO A 214 -0.28 8.48 -15.21
N SER A 215 -0.57 9.03 -16.39
CA SER A 215 -0.91 8.19 -17.54
C SER A 215 0.33 7.44 -18.04
N ALA A 216 0.13 6.28 -18.67
CA ALA A 216 1.22 5.51 -19.27
C ALA A 216 2.02 6.31 -20.31
N LYS A 217 1.31 7.07 -21.16
CA LYS A 217 1.92 7.99 -22.12
C LYS A 217 2.76 9.04 -21.42
N SER A 218 2.26 9.60 -20.31
CA SER A 218 3.07 10.50 -19.51
C SER A 218 4.33 9.75 -19.12
N LEU A 219 4.24 8.54 -18.55
CA LEU A 219 5.37 7.68 -18.15
C LEU A 219 6.35 7.26 -19.27
N GLY A 220 6.12 7.66 -20.52
CA GLY A 220 6.95 7.28 -21.66
C GLY A 220 6.87 5.79 -21.95
N LEU A 221 5.78 5.16 -21.49
CA LEU A 221 5.55 3.74 -21.64
C LEU A 221 4.63 3.53 -22.84
N ASP A 222 5.06 2.62 -23.71
CA ASP A 222 4.19 2.05 -24.72
C ASP A 222 3.51 0.82 -24.12
N LEU A 223 2.18 0.88 -24.01
CA LEU A 223 1.34 -0.22 -23.55
C LEU A 223 0.56 -0.87 -24.70
N SER A 224 0.87 -0.55 -25.95
CA SER A 224 0.19 -1.13 -27.12
C SER A 224 0.33 -2.66 -27.20
N ASP A 225 1.45 -3.20 -26.73
CA ASP A 225 1.70 -4.65 -26.63
C ASP A 225 1.01 -5.29 -25.40
N SER A 226 0.23 -4.54 -24.63
CA SER A 226 -0.40 -5.10 -23.45
C SER A 226 -1.54 -6.05 -23.80
N LEU A 227 -1.40 -7.30 -23.36
CA LEU A 227 -2.39 -8.36 -23.48
C LEU A 227 -3.23 -8.50 -22.20
N VAL A 228 -3.30 -7.47 -21.35
CA VAL A 228 -3.91 -7.59 -20.01
C VAL A 228 -5.35 -8.13 -20.11
N VAL A 229 -5.50 -9.37 -19.65
CA VAL A 229 -6.78 -10.08 -19.59
C VAL A 229 -7.56 -9.71 -18.32
N VAL A 230 -6.87 -9.16 -17.31
CA VAL A 230 -7.43 -8.89 -15.98
C VAL A 230 -7.17 -7.43 -15.61
N LYS A 231 -8.25 -6.66 -15.47
CA LYS A 231 -8.20 -5.26 -15.05
C LYS A 231 -7.69 -5.12 -13.62
N GLY A 232 -6.84 -4.13 -13.38
CA GLY A 232 -6.35 -3.76 -12.05
C GLY A 232 -7.42 -3.15 -11.14
N GLY A 233 -7.10 -3.06 -9.85
CA GLY A 233 -7.94 -2.41 -8.83
C GLY A 233 -8.68 -3.35 -7.88
N GLU A 234 -8.88 -2.86 -6.66
CA GLU A 234 -9.63 -3.53 -5.58
C GLU A 234 -11.06 -3.83 -6.01
N THR A 235 -11.73 -2.89 -6.68
CA THR A 235 -13.11 -3.03 -7.15
C THR A 235 -13.25 -4.24 -8.08
N HIS A 236 -12.30 -4.41 -9.01
CA HIS A 236 -12.31 -5.55 -9.92
C HIS A 236 -11.94 -6.85 -9.19
N ALA A 237 -10.99 -6.80 -8.25
CA ALA A 237 -10.59 -7.94 -7.45
C ALA A 237 -11.77 -8.50 -6.61
N LEU A 238 -12.52 -7.64 -5.91
CA LEU A 238 -13.69 -8.03 -5.12
C LEU A 238 -14.77 -8.69 -5.99
N LYS A 239 -15.11 -8.08 -7.13
CA LYS A 239 -16.08 -8.65 -8.07
C LYS A 239 -15.66 -10.04 -8.57
N ARG A 240 -14.37 -10.23 -8.89
CA ARG A 240 -13.85 -11.55 -9.32
C ARG A 240 -13.91 -12.56 -8.18
N MET A 241 -13.59 -12.15 -6.95
CA MET A 241 -13.65 -13.00 -5.77
C MET A 241 -15.09 -13.48 -5.51
N GLU A 242 -16.09 -12.60 -5.60
CA GLU A 242 -17.50 -12.96 -5.45
C GLU A 242 -17.95 -14.00 -6.48
N VAL A 243 -17.61 -13.77 -7.76
CA VAL A 243 -17.90 -14.74 -8.84
C VAL A 243 -17.20 -16.07 -8.60
N GLY A 244 -15.94 -16.04 -8.17
CA GLY A 244 -15.17 -17.24 -7.81
C GLY A 244 -15.81 -18.01 -6.66
N ASN A 245 -16.23 -17.31 -5.61
CA ASN A 245 -16.91 -17.88 -4.45
C ASN A 245 -18.25 -18.51 -4.83
N ALA A 246 -19.04 -17.85 -5.69
CA ALA A 246 -20.30 -18.39 -6.20
C ALA A 246 -20.08 -19.69 -7.00
N ARG A 247 -19.08 -19.71 -7.89
CA ARG A 247 -18.70 -20.92 -8.65
C ARG A 247 -18.24 -22.06 -7.75
N ALA A 248 -17.43 -21.76 -6.73
CA ALA A 248 -16.96 -22.76 -5.78
C ALA A 248 -18.11 -23.38 -4.98
N LYS A 249 -19.08 -22.57 -4.55
CA LYS A 249 -20.30 -23.05 -3.87
C LYS A 249 -21.13 -23.98 -4.76
N LEU A 250 -21.30 -23.63 -6.04
CA LEU A 250 -22.02 -24.48 -7.02
C LEU A 250 -21.30 -25.81 -7.27
N SER A 251 -19.97 -25.77 -7.43
CA SER A 251 -19.16 -26.98 -7.62
C SER A 251 -19.26 -27.94 -6.43
N ARG A 252 -19.16 -27.43 -5.18
CA ARG A 252 -19.31 -28.25 -3.97
C ARG A 252 -20.70 -28.88 -3.87
N LYS A 253 -21.77 -28.14 -4.18
CA LYS A 253 -23.14 -28.68 -4.21
C LYS A 253 -23.28 -29.81 -5.24
N ALA A 254 -22.67 -29.66 -6.41
CA ALA A 254 -22.67 -30.70 -7.44
C ALA A 254 -21.89 -31.95 -7.01
N THR A 255 -20.78 -31.81 -6.28
CA THR A 255 -20.00 -32.95 -5.79
C THR A 255 -20.69 -33.68 -4.64
N THR A 256 -21.37 -32.96 -3.73
CA THR A 256 -22.12 -33.58 -2.63
C THR A 256 -23.45 -34.19 -3.08
N GLY A 257 -24.05 -33.70 -4.16
CA GLY A 257 -25.29 -34.21 -4.72
C GLY A 257 -25.17 -35.60 -5.38
N TRP A 258 -23.97 -35.97 -5.83
CA TRP A 258 -23.68 -37.30 -6.41
C TRP A 258 -23.42 -38.39 -5.36
N VAL A 259 -23.14 -38.01 -4.10
CA VAL A 259 -22.88 -38.97 -3.00
C VAL A 259 -24.18 -39.33 -2.26
N ALA A 260 -25.30 -38.68 -2.58
CA ALA A 260 -26.58 -38.83 -1.90
C ALA A 260 -27.72 -39.38 -2.78
N SER A 261 -27.39 -40.05 -3.89
CA SER A 261 -28.34 -40.66 -4.84
C SER A 261 -27.99 -42.10 -5.14
#